data_AF-A0A2E7DIU9-F1
#
_entry.id   AF-A0A2E7DIU9-F1
#
_cell.length_a   1.000
_cell.length_b   1.000
_cell.length_c   1.000
_cell.angle_alpha   90.00
_cell.angle_beta   90.00
_cell.angle_gamma   90.00
#
_symmetry.space_group_name_H-M   'P 1'
#
loop_
_entity.id
_entity.type
_entity.pdbx_description
1 polymer ?
#
loop_
_entity_poly.entity_id
_entity_poly.type
_entity_poly.pdbx_seq_one_letter_code
_entity_poly.pdbx_strand_id
1 'polypeptide(L)'
;MRTAPITQVDVEENILRLTEELEDHTEAFEVLAIDQSKKEARYKGSWAKEYLAAQGSIKERESWADYKLADELYDVKMADALLKAKKEKLNSIRTALDSLRTLAANVRAQT
;
A
#
# COMPACT_ATOMS: atom_id res chain seq x y z
N MET A 1 -3.89 -3.48 -31.81
CA MET A 1 -4.70 -2.25 -31.90
C MET A 1 -6.15 -2.68 -32.11
N ARG A 2 -7.10 -2.29 -31.25
CA ARG A 2 -8.52 -2.69 -31.43
C ARG A 2 -9.05 -2.08 -32.74
N THR A 3 -9.72 -2.90 -33.54
CA THR A 3 -10.29 -2.52 -34.85
C THR A 3 -11.81 -2.26 -34.79
N ALA A 4 -12.48 -2.60 -33.69
CA ALA A 4 -13.91 -2.38 -33.49
C ALA A 4 -14.17 -1.39 -32.32
N PRO A 5 -15.28 -0.62 -32.37
CA PRO A 5 -15.71 0.25 -31.28
C PRO A 5 -15.85 -0.52 -29.96
N ILE A 6 -15.70 0.18 -28.83
CA ILE A 6 -15.97 -0.42 -27.52
C ILE A 6 -17.48 -0.56 -27.32
N THR A 7 -17.92 -1.74 -26.90
CA THR A 7 -19.34 -2.02 -26.62
C THR A 7 -19.66 -1.77 -25.15
N GLN A 8 -20.95 -1.65 -24.81
CA GLN A 8 -21.36 -1.55 -23.42
C GLN A 8 -20.96 -2.80 -22.61
N VAL A 9 -21.07 -3.98 -23.21
CA VAL A 9 -20.65 -5.25 -22.59
C VAL A 9 -19.16 -5.26 -22.28
N ASP A 10 -18.30 -4.80 -23.20
CA ASP A 10 -16.85 -4.66 -22.95
C ASP A 10 -16.57 -3.79 -21.71
N VAL A 11 -17.33 -2.72 -21.52
CA VAL A 11 -17.14 -1.80 -20.39
C VAL A 11 -17.58 -2.45 -19.08
N GLU A 12 -18.73 -3.11 -19.08
CA GLU A 12 -19.27 -3.81 -17.90
C GLU A 12 -18.37 -4.96 -17.45
N GLU A 13 -17.86 -5.78 -18.37
CA GLU A 13 -16.89 -6.84 -18.07
C GLU A 13 -15.60 -6.30 -17.42
N ASN A 14 -15.09 -5.18 -17.93
CA ASN A 14 -13.90 -4.55 -17.35
C ASN A 14 -14.17 -3.94 -15.97
N ILE A 15 -15.37 -3.39 -15.73
CA ILE A 15 -15.77 -2.89 -14.41
C ILE A 15 -15.85 -4.04 -13.41
N LEU A 16 -16.46 -5.17 -13.78
CA LEU A 16 -16.55 -6.35 -12.91
C LEU A 16 -15.15 -6.86 -12.55
N ARG A 17 -14.30 -7.07 -13.56
CA ARG A 17 -12.91 -7.50 -13.36
C ARG A 17 -12.11 -6.57 -12.43
N LEU A 18 -12.22 -5.25 -12.62
CA LEU A 18 -11.52 -4.29 -11.76
C LEU A 18 -12.11 -4.19 -10.36
N THR A 19 -13.40 -4.49 -10.18
CA THR A 19 -14.03 -4.56 -8.87
C THR A 19 -13.50 -5.75 -8.08
N GLU A 20 -13.40 -6.92 -8.69
CA GLU A 20 -12.79 -8.11 -8.08
C GLU A 20 -11.31 -7.83 -7.71
N GLU A 21 -10.54 -7.24 -8.63
CA GLU A 21 -9.14 -6.86 -8.38
C GLU A 21 -9.01 -5.82 -7.24
N LEU A 22 -10.01 -4.93 -7.09
CA LEU A 22 -10.07 -3.96 -6.00
C LEU A 22 -10.31 -4.63 -4.65
N GLU A 23 -11.20 -5.61 -4.58
CA GLU A 23 -11.49 -6.39 -3.36
C GLU A 23 -10.25 -7.18 -2.92
N ASP A 24 -9.65 -7.96 -3.82
CA ASP A 24 -8.43 -8.73 -3.56
C ASP A 24 -7.29 -7.85 -3.04
N HIS A 25 -7.10 -6.68 -3.64
CA HIS A 25 -6.06 -5.75 -3.20
C HIS A 25 -6.40 -5.02 -1.91
N THR A 26 -7.68 -4.89 -1.56
CA THR A 26 -8.09 -4.30 -0.29
C THR A 26 -7.78 -5.26 0.86
N GLU A 27 -8.06 -6.55 0.71
CA GLU A 27 -7.67 -7.57 1.69
C GLU A 27 -6.14 -7.66 1.83
N ALA A 28 -5.41 -7.66 0.70
CA ALA A 28 -3.94 -7.64 0.74
C ALA A 28 -3.38 -6.37 1.40
N PHE A 29 -4.07 -5.24 1.28
CA PHE A 29 -3.68 -3.98 1.95
C PHE A 29 -3.84 -4.08 3.46
N GLU A 30 -4.90 -4.70 3.96
CA GLU A 30 -5.09 -4.94 5.40
C GLU A 30 -3.92 -5.73 6.00
N VAL A 31 -3.51 -6.82 5.34
CA VAL A 31 -2.38 -7.65 5.80
C VAL A 31 -1.10 -6.84 5.91
N LEU A 32 -0.80 -6.00 4.91
CA LEU A 32 0.38 -5.15 4.91
C LEU A 32 0.29 -4.05 5.98
N ALA A 33 -0.90 -3.50 6.23
CA ALA A 33 -1.10 -2.47 7.24
C ALA A 33 -0.85 -3.03 8.65
N ILE A 34 -1.33 -4.25 8.91
CA ILE A 34 -1.10 -4.96 10.16
C ILE A 34 0.40 -5.28 10.34
N ASP A 35 1.08 -5.77 9.30
CA ASP A 35 2.51 -6.07 9.36
C ASP A 35 3.36 -4.83 9.65
N GLN A 36 3.11 -3.74 8.91
CA GLN A 36 3.78 -2.45 9.13
C GLN A 36 3.58 -1.96 10.56
N SER A 37 2.34 -2.01 11.07
CA SER A 37 2.02 -1.57 12.43
C SER A 37 2.73 -2.40 13.50
N LYS A 38 2.77 -3.73 13.32
CA LYS A 38 3.47 -4.64 14.24
C LYS A 38 4.97 -4.37 14.27
N LYS A 39 5.60 -4.21 13.11
CA LYS A 39 7.03 -3.92 12.99
C LYS A 39 7.37 -2.56 13.60
N GLU A 40 6.56 -1.54 13.33
CA GLU A 40 6.78 -0.20 13.88
C GLU A 40 6.66 -0.18 15.41
N ALA A 41 5.63 -0.82 15.96
CA ALA A 41 5.43 -0.93 17.40
C ALA A 41 6.60 -1.68 18.07
N ARG A 42 7.03 -2.79 17.47
CA ARG A 42 8.17 -3.58 17.96
C ARG A 42 9.46 -2.74 17.95
N TYR A 43 9.79 -2.12 16.82
CA TYR A 43 10.99 -1.30 16.69
C TYR A 43 11.02 -0.17 17.73
N LYS A 44 9.91 0.55 17.91
CA LYS A 44 9.80 1.62 18.93
C LYS A 44 10.05 1.09 20.35
N GLY A 45 9.50 -0.08 20.68
CA GLY A 45 9.72 -0.73 21.97
C GLY A 45 11.17 -1.18 22.17
N SER A 46 11.73 -1.87 21.17
CA SER A 46 13.14 -2.28 21.16
C SER A 46 14.07 -1.08 21.30
N TRP A 47 13.82 0.00 20.57
CA TRP A 47 14.65 1.19 20.57
C TRP A 47 14.66 1.87 21.92
N ALA A 48 13.49 2.06 22.53
CA ALA A 48 13.41 2.63 23.88
C ALA A 48 14.17 1.76 24.89
N LYS A 49 14.07 0.43 24.79
CA LYS A 49 14.80 -0.50 25.66
C LYS A 49 16.32 -0.36 25.49
N GLU A 50 16.83 -0.37 24.26
CA GLU A 50 18.27 -0.27 24.00
C GLU A 50 18.82 1.11 24.37
N TYR A 51 18.06 2.18 24.09
CA TYR A 51 18.39 3.53 24.52
C TYR A 51 18.49 3.65 26.04
N LEU A 52 17.54 3.06 26.78
CA LEU A 52 17.53 3.05 28.24
C LEU A 52 18.66 2.21 28.86
N ALA A 53 19.05 1.13 28.19
CA ALA A 53 20.15 0.27 28.64
C ALA A 53 21.54 0.84 28.33
N ALA A 54 21.66 1.67 27.29
CA ALA A 54 22.92 2.27 26.88
C ALA A 54 23.48 3.26 27.92
N GLN A 55 24.80 3.28 28.05
CA GLN A 55 25.55 4.19 28.92
C GLN A 55 26.16 5.33 28.10
N GLY A 56 26.58 6.40 28.80
CA GLY A 56 27.21 7.57 28.18
C GLY A 56 26.26 8.73 27.98
N SER A 57 26.70 9.69 27.17
CA SER A 57 25.91 10.87 26.81
C SER A 57 24.65 10.49 26.03
N ILE A 58 23.67 11.40 25.99
CA ILE A 58 22.42 11.22 25.24
C ILE A 58 22.70 10.78 23.80
N LYS A 59 23.63 11.48 23.12
CA LYS A 59 23.96 11.20 21.72
C LYS A 59 24.60 9.82 21.50
N GLU A 60 25.45 9.38 22.43
CA GLU A 60 26.03 8.03 22.37
C GLU A 60 24.97 6.96 22.55
N ARG A 61 24.00 7.18 23.44
CA ARG A 61 22.87 6.28 23.67
C ARG A 61 21.93 6.18 22.47
N GLU A 62 21.62 7.31 21.82
CA GLU A 62 20.85 7.33 20.57
C GLU A 62 21.59 6.54 19.47
N SER A 63 22.86 6.87 19.26
CA SER A 63 23.70 6.21 18.24
C SER A 63 23.81 4.70 18.47
N TRP A 64 23.87 4.28 19.73
CA TRP A 64 23.89 2.86 20.10
C TRP A 64 22.59 2.15 19.76
N ALA A 65 21.44 2.72 20.14
CA ALA A 65 20.13 2.15 19.85
C ALA A 65 19.87 2.07 18.34
N ASP A 66 20.23 3.12 17.60
CA ASP A 66 20.12 3.17 16.13
C ASP A 66 21.00 2.11 15.46
N TYR A 67 22.27 2.00 15.87
CA TYR A 67 23.18 1.01 15.33
C TYR A 67 22.69 -0.42 15.59
N LYS A 68 22.28 -0.70 16.83
CA LYS A 68 21.90 -2.05 17.25
C LYS A 68 20.59 -2.53 16.62
N LEU A 69 19.69 -1.61 16.27
CA LEU A 69 18.39 -1.91 15.69
C LEU A 69 18.27 -1.52 14.22
N ALA A 70 19.40 -1.32 13.53
CA ALA A 70 19.43 -0.95 12.12
C ALA A 70 18.63 -1.95 11.24
N ASP A 71 18.73 -3.25 11.54
CA ASP A 71 17.99 -4.30 10.81
C ASP A 71 16.49 -4.24 11.10
N GLU A 72 16.07 -4.06 12.36
CA GLU A 72 14.65 -3.89 12.70
C GLU A 72 14.07 -2.63 12.04
N LEU A 73 14.85 -1.54 11.96
CA LEU A 73 14.46 -0.32 11.25
C LEU A 73 14.37 -0.54 9.73
N TYR A 74 15.27 -1.35 9.16
CA TYR A 74 15.20 -1.73 7.76
C TYR A 74 13.87 -2.46 7.46
N ASP A 75 13.49 -3.42 8.30
CA ASP A 75 12.24 -4.15 8.14
C ASP A 75 11.00 -3.25 8.23
N VAL A 76 11.01 -2.27 9.14
CA VAL A 76 9.94 -1.25 9.23
C VAL A 76 9.85 -0.46 7.93
N LYS A 77 10.99 0.00 7.40
CA LYS A 77 11.03 0.77 6.15
C LYS A 77 10.55 -0.05 4.95
N MET A 78 10.88 -1.34 4.89
CA MET A 78 10.41 -2.24 3.84
C MET A 78 8.89 -2.45 3.93
N ALA A 79 8.35 -2.67 5.14
CA ALA A 79 6.92 -2.83 5.34
C ALA A 79 6.14 -1.55 4.97
N ASP A 80 6.63 -0.37 5.36
CA ASP A 80 6.05 0.92 4.97
C ASP A 80 6.06 1.14 3.45
N ALA A 81 7.17 0.80 2.78
CA ALA A 81 7.26 0.89 1.32
C ALA A 81 6.24 -0.03 0.62
N LEU A 82 6.08 -1.26 1.08
CA LEU A 82 5.09 -2.21 0.54
C LEU A 82 3.66 -1.72 0.74
N LEU A 83 3.34 -1.20 1.93
CA LEU A 83 2.03 -0.64 2.23
C LEU A 83 1.70 0.55 1.31
N LYS A 84 2.65 1.47 1.13
CA LYS A 84 2.51 2.63 0.22
C LYS A 84 2.30 2.19 -1.22
N ALA A 85 3.10 1.22 -1.70
CA ALA A 85 2.94 0.69 -3.05
C ALA A 85 1.55 0.07 -3.26
N LYS A 86 1.04 -0.69 -2.27
CA LYS A 86 -0.31 -1.28 -2.35
C LYS A 86 -1.41 -0.20 -2.34
N LYS A 87 -1.24 0.86 -1.54
CA LYS A 87 -2.15 2.03 -1.55
C LYS A 87 -2.23 2.66 -2.93
N GLU A 88 -1.10 2.87 -3.59
CA GLU A 88 -1.07 3.44 -4.94
C GLU A 88 -1.73 2.54 -5.98
N LYS A 89 -1.56 1.21 -5.86
CA LYS A 89 -2.28 0.25 -6.72
C LYS A 89 -3.80 0.35 -6.54
N LEU A 90 -4.29 0.44 -5.30
CA LEU A 90 -5.71 0.65 -5.01
C LEU A 90 -6.23 1.97 -5.59
N ASN A 91 -5.46 3.06 -5.46
CA ASN A 91 -5.82 4.35 -6.05
C ASN A 91 -5.91 4.25 -7.58
N SER A 92 -4.94 3.59 -8.22
CA SER A 92 -4.92 3.39 -9.67
C SER A 92 -6.16 2.61 -10.16
N ILE A 93 -6.58 1.57 -9.44
CA ILE A 93 -7.78 0.79 -9.80
C ILE A 93 -9.05 1.64 -9.64
N ARG A 94 -9.17 2.43 -8.57
CA ARG A 94 -10.29 3.36 -8.39
C ARG A 94 -10.37 4.37 -9.52
N THR A 95 -9.25 4.98 -9.90
CA THR A 95 -9.19 5.91 -11.04
C THR A 95 -9.58 5.24 -12.36
N ALA A 96 -9.18 3.99 -12.57
CA ALA A 96 -9.57 3.22 -13.74
C ALA A 96 -11.09 2.92 -13.76
N LEU A 97 -11.66 2.53 -12.62
CA LEU A 97 -13.11 2.31 -12.47
C LEU A 97 -13.91 3.60 -12.75
N ASP A 98 -13.46 4.73 -12.24
CA ASP A 98 -14.13 6.01 -12.50
C ASP A 98 -14.05 6.41 -13.98
N SER A 99 -12.91 6.18 -14.63
CA SER A 99 -12.74 6.39 -16.07
C SER A 99 -13.68 5.50 -16.89
N LEU A 100 -13.85 4.23 -16.49
CA LEU A 100 -14.78 3.30 -17.14
C LEU A 100 -16.24 3.69 -16.93
N ARG A 101 -16.62 4.22 -15.76
CA ARG A 101 -17.97 4.74 -15.51
C ARG A 101 -18.30 5.91 -16.43
N THR A 102 -17.35 6.82 -16.65
CA THR A 102 -17.49 7.90 -17.64
C THR A 102 -17.61 7.34 -19.05
N LEU A 103 -16.78 6.36 -19.42
CA LEU A 103 -16.86 5.72 -20.73
C LEU A 103 -18.21 5.02 -20.95
N ALA A 104 -18.74 4.32 -19.94
CA ALA A 104 -20.05 3.67 -19.98
C ALA A 104 -21.18 4.68 -20.26
N ALA A 105 -21.12 5.87 -19.67
CA ALA A 105 -22.08 6.93 -19.95
C ALA A 105 -21.99 7.40 -21.41
N ASN A 106 -20.78 7.57 -21.95
CA ASN A 106 -20.57 7.99 -23.33
C ASN A 106 -21.06 6.94 -24.34
N VAL A 107 -20.77 5.66 -24.10
CA VAL A 107 -21.22 4.57 -24.97
C VAL A 107 -22.74 4.48 -25.00
N ARG A 108 -23.40 4.58 -23.82
CA ARG A 108 -24.88 4.60 -23.74
C ARG A 108 -25.52 5.77 -24.47
N ALA A 109 -24.84 6.92 -24.55
CA ALA A 109 -25.34 8.08 -25.29
C ALA A 109 -25.17 7.96 -26.82
N GLN A 110 -24.40 6.98 -27.30
CA GLN A 110 -24.15 6.73 -28.73
C GLN A 110 -25.09 5.65 -29.32
N THR A 111 -25.73 4.85 -28.47
CA THR A 111 -26.81 3.90 -28.80
C THR A 111 -28.18 4.55 -28.70
#